data_AF-X1A8X0-F1
#
_entry.id   AF-X1A8X0-F1
#
_cell.length_a   1.000
_cell.length_b   1.000
_cell.length_c   1.000
_cell.angle_alpha   90.00
_cell.angle_beta   90.00
_cell.angle_gamma   90.00
#
_symmetry.space_group_name_H-M   'P 1'
#
loop_
_entity.id
_entity.type
_entity.pdbx_description
1 polymer ?
#
loop_
_entity_poly.entity_id
_entity_poly.type
_entity_poly.pdbx_seq_one_letter_code
_entity_poly.pdbx_strand_id
1 'polypeptide(L)'
;IPKAIAAFGEKQFKETGAAAVEVLRVKAAVMRKHFRQLKGIVFLVAVISLDRVRVYFFNSAGVMVIGENLEISIYSKVRKSSKLIAKFEKPKVLTPEELRIEATQDLRDSLGKAIRRVARFLSTKEPTFPDIFVTRSKTENPMQHFGLQVSPDFEFIFEENILSQKWVDGVLIRVAFLLQLEKDHWANESACSVGNGLALSLLKKPAYNHWAKEWKKQSKGTIWSPAVTHFQVH
;
A
#
# COMPACT_ATOMS: atom_id res chain seq x y z
N ILE A 1 -24.16 24.32 11.36
CA ILE A 1 -24.14 24.47 9.89
C ILE A 1 -25.60 24.59 9.46
N PRO A 2 -26.01 25.61 8.69
CA PRO A 2 -27.40 25.73 8.23
C PRO A 2 -27.86 24.47 7.50
N LYS A 3 -29.12 24.04 7.71
CA LYS A 3 -29.69 22.81 7.13
C LYS A 3 -29.53 22.76 5.60
N ALA A 4 -29.65 23.91 4.93
CA ALA A 4 -29.47 24.05 3.49
C ALA A 4 -28.07 23.64 3.01
N ILE A 5 -27.01 23.93 3.78
CA ILE A 5 -25.62 23.60 3.41
C ILE A 5 -25.36 22.09 3.58
N ALA A 6 -25.90 21.49 4.64
CA ALA A 6 -25.80 20.05 4.87
C ALA A 6 -26.55 19.27 3.77
N ALA A 7 -27.78 19.69 3.42
CA ALA A 7 -28.56 19.10 2.35
C ALA A 7 -27.87 19.22 0.97
N PHE A 8 -27.22 20.36 0.70
CA PHE A 8 -26.42 20.51 -0.52
C PHE A 8 -25.24 19.53 -0.54
N GLY A 9 -24.53 19.37 0.57
CA GLY A 9 -23.41 18.43 0.67
C GLY A 9 -23.83 16.97 0.46
N GLU A 10 -24.94 16.56 1.07
CA GLU A 10 -25.51 15.22 0.87
C GLU A 10 -25.99 14.99 -0.57
N LYS A 11 -26.56 16.01 -1.20
CA LYS A 11 -26.99 15.95 -2.61
C LYS A 11 -25.79 15.74 -3.53
N GLN A 12 -24.69 16.49 -3.34
CA GLN A 12 -23.47 16.31 -4.13
C GLN A 12 -22.85 14.92 -3.91
N PHE A 13 -22.81 14.42 -2.68
CA PHE A 13 -22.32 13.07 -2.40
C PHE A 13 -23.11 11.99 -3.16
N LYS A 14 -24.45 12.08 -3.16
CA LYS A 14 -25.33 11.13 -3.85
C LYS A 14 -25.29 11.24 -5.37
N GLU A 15 -25.23 12.46 -5.90
CA GLU A 15 -25.37 12.71 -7.35
C GLU A 15 -24.05 12.62 -8.12
N THR A 16 -22.90 12.93 -7.50
CA THR A 16 -21.61 13.00 -8.20
C THR A 16 -20.66 11.86 -7.85
N GLY A 17 -21.05 10.92 -6.99
CA GLY A 17 -20.16 9.84 -6.52
C GLY A 17 -18.89 10.36 -5.84
N ALA A 18 -18.96 11.56 -5.23
CA ALA A 18 -17.80 12.19 -4.63
C ALA A 18 -17.26 11.35 -3.47
N ALA A 19 -15.94 11.14 -3.44
CA ALA A 19 -15.30 10.36 -2.38
C ALA A 19 -15.50 10.99 -0.99
N ALA A 20 -15.59 12.32 -0.93
CA ALA A 20 -15.92 13.06 0.29
C ALA A 20 -16.55 14.43 -0.03
N VAL A 21 -17.46 14.88 0.85
CA VAL A 21 -18.01 16.24 0.85
C VAL A 21 -17.82 16.85 2.24
N GLU A 22 -17.08 17.95 2.31
CA GLU A 22 -16.70 18.59 3.57
C GLU A 22 -17.34 19.98 3.70
N VAL A 23 -17.91 20.30 4.87
CA VAL A 23 -18.49 21.62 5.16
C VAL A 23 -17.71 22.31 6.29
N LEU A 24 -16.99 23.38 5.97
CA LEU A 24 -16.13 24.13 6.87
C LEU A 24 -16.71 25.52 7.18
N ARG A 25 -16.63 25.94 8.45
CA ARG A 25 -16.92 27.33 8.87
C ARG A 25 -15.61 28.10 8.90
N VAL A 26 -15.49 29.15 8.08
CA VAL A 26 -14.23 29.89 7.93
C VAL A 26 -14.29 31.19 8.75
N LYS A 27 -13.19 31.52 9.46
CA LYS A 27 -13.08 32.79 10.17
C LYS A 27 -12.99 33.95 9.18
N ALA A 28 -13.82 34.98 9.39
CA ALA A 28 -13.95 36.13 8.48
C ALA A 28 -12.62 36.85 8.16
N ALA A 29 -11.65 36.83 9.08
CA ALA A 29 -10.33 37.44 8.87
C ALA A 29 -9.48 36.73 7.78
N VAL A 30 -9.64 35.41 7.63
CA VAL A 30 -8.89 34.59 6.65
C VAL A 30 -9.43 34.81 5.23
N MET A 31 -10.76 34.94 5.09
CA MET A 31 -11.42 35.21 3.82
C MET A 31 -11.02 36.59 3.25
N ARG A 32 -10.99 37.63 4.09
CA ARG A 32 -10.67 39.01 3.66
C ARG A 32 -9.25 39.18 3.11
N LYS A 33 -8.29 38.36 3.55
CA LYS A 33 -6.88 38.46 3.17
C LYS A 33 -6.59 37.87 1.78
N HIS A 34 -7.27 36.78 1.43
CA HIS A 34 -7.00 36.04 0.19
C HIS A 34 -8.05 36.25 -0.89
N PHE A 35 -9.24 36.73 -0.53
CA PHE A 35 -10.35 36.86 -1.46
C PHE A 35 -11.14 38.14 -1.19
N ARG A 36 -10.61 39.29 -1.67
CA ARG A 36 -11.27 40.61 -1.55
C ARG A 36 -12.70 40.63 -2.11
N GLN A 37 -12.99 39.75 -3.07
CA GLN A 37 -14.29 39.62 -3.75
C GLN A 37 -15.32 38.77 -2.95
N LEU A 38 -14.91 38.04 -1.91
CA LEU A 38 -15.77 37.12 -1.14
C LEU A 38 -16.33 37.73 0.17
N LYS A 39 -16.65 39.03 0.16
CA LYS A 39 -17.30 39.69 1.32
C LYS A 39 -18.67 39.07 1.60
N GLY A 40 -18.87 38.56 2.82
CA GLY A 40 -20.15 37.97 3.26
C GLY A 40 -20.21 36.44 3.30
N ILE A 41 -19.15 35.75 2.85
CA ILE A 41 -19.04 34.30 2.93
C ILE A 41 -18.56 33.86 4.31
N VAL A 42 -19.23 32.85 4.88
CA VAL A 42 -19.03 32.34 6.24
C VAL A 42 -18.73 30.83 6.25
N PHE A 43 -19.14 30.11 5.21
CA PHE A 43 -18.91 28.67 5.07
C PHE A 43 -18.29 28.33 3.72
N LEU A 44 -17.52 27.25 3.70
CA LEU A 44 -16.84 26.69 2.53
C LEU A 44 -17.19 25.21 2.47
N VAL A 45 -17.63 24.72 1.32
CA VAL A 45 -17.88 23.31 1.08
C VAL A 45 -16.91 22.82 0.02
N ALA A 46 -16.04 21.88 0.37
CA ALA A 46 -15.13 21.25 -0.57
C ALA A 46 -15.69 19.89 -0.97
N VAL A 47 -15.86 19.68 -2.27
CA VAL A 47 -16.22 18.39 -2.87
C VAL A 47 -14.96 17.84 -3.51
N ILE A 48 -14.46 16.73 -2.96
CA ILE A 48 -13.22 16.11 -3.38
C ILE A 48 -13.56 14.90 -4.25
N SER A 49 -13.20 14.99 -5.53
CA SER A 49 -13.19 13.88 -6.49
C SER A 49 -11.76 13.41 -6.72
N LEU A 50 -11.56 12.21 -7.27
CA LEU A 50 -10.23 11.61 -7.49
C LEU A 50 -9.24 12.57 -8.16
N ASP A 51 -9.69 13.36 -9.13
CA ASP A 51 -8.81 14.23 -9.93
C ASP A 51 -9.07 15.74 -9.74
N ARG A 52 -10.11 16.13 -8.99
CA ARG A 52 -10.58 17.54 -8.91
C ARG A 52 -11.19 17.87 -7.56
N VAL A 53 -10.87 19.06 -7.04
CA VAL A 53 -11.51 19.62 -5.84
C VAL A 53 -12.37 20.81 -6.25
N ARG A 54 -13.69 20.68 -6.09
CA ARG A 54 -14.63 21.79 -6.29
C ARG A 54 -14.90 22.46 -4.95
N VAL A 55 -14.75 23.76 -4.88
CA VAL A 55 -14.98 24.51 -3.64
C VAL A 55 -16.14 25.47 -3.82
N TYR A 56 -17.15 25.32 -2.98
CA TYR A 56 -18.35 26.14 -2.95
C TYR A 56 -18.34 27.03 -1.73
N PHE A 57 -18.71 28.29 -1.89
CA PHE A 57 -18.68 29.30 -0.85
C PHE A 57 -20.11 29.73 -0.49
N PHE A 58 -20.42 29.75 0.79
CA PHE A 58 -21.76 30.04 1.31
C PHE A 58 -21.74 31.18 2.32
N ASN A 59 -22.79 32.00 2.33
CA ASN A 59 -22.99 33.04 3.35
C ASN A 59 -23.57 32.47 4.66
N SER A 60 -23.76 33.31 5.68
CA SER A 60 -24.31 32.91 6.98
C SER A 60 -25.72 32.31 6.90
N ALA A 61 -26.51 32.71 5.90
CA ALA A 61 -27.86 32.20 5.66
C ALA A 61 -27.87 30.84 4.92
N GLY A 62 -26.72 30.34 4.49
CA GLY A 62 -26.60 29.08 3.75
C GLY A 62 -26.92 29.19 2.26
N VAL A 63 -26.88 30.40 1.70
CA VAL A 63 -26.99 30.63 0.25
C VAL A 63 -25.60 30.50 -0.38
N MET A 64 -25.51 29.69 -1.44
CA MET A 64 -24.29 29.52 -2.24
C MET A 64 -24.02 30.81 -3.03
N VAL A 65 -22.86 31.42 -2.84
CA VAL A 65 -22.50 32.70 -3.43
C VAL A 65 -21.60 32.51 -4.66
N ILE A 66 -20.61 31.61 -4.58
CA ILE A 66 -19.64 31.28 -5.64
C ILE A 66 -19.26 29.79 -5.56
N GLY A 67 -18.97 29.17 -6.70
CA GLY A 67 -18.31 27.86 -6.78
C GLY A 67 -17.14 27.91 -7.75
N GLU A 68 -15.93 27.58 -7.29
CA GLU A 68 -14.71 27.59 -8.11
C GLU A 68 -14.04 26.21 -8.12
N ASN A 69 -13.53 25.81 -9.28
CA ASN A 69 -12.60 24.69 -9.39
C ASN A 69 -11.21 25.21 -9.04
N LEU A 70 -10.61 24.73 -7.95
CA LEU A 70 -9.26 25.12 -7.58
C LEU A 70 -8.25 24.11 -8.12
N GLU A 71 -7.20 24.61 -8.77
CA GLU A 71 -6.05 23.79 -9.10
C GLU A 71 -5.33 23.32 -7.82
N ILE A 72 -4.80 22.09 -7.87
CA ILE A 72 -4.08 21.41 -6.77
C ILE A 72 -2.95 22.28 -6.20
N SER A 73 -2.30 23.08 -7.05
CA SER A 73 -1.21 23.99 -6.71
C SER A 73 -1.65 25.13 -5.75
N ILE A 74 -2.87 25.64 -5.92
CA ILE A 74 -3.45 26.71 -5.11
C ILE A 74 -4.02 26.14 -3.81
N TYR A 75 -4.72 25.00 -3.90
CA TYR A 75 -5.21 24.27 -2.72
C TYR A 75 -4.08 23.94 -1.75
N SER A 76 -2.93 23.49 -2.27
CA SER A 76 -1.73 23.18 -1.48
C SER A 76 -1.17 24.38 -0.70
N LYS A 77 -1.30 25.60 -1.23
CA LYS A 77 -0.88 26.84 -0.53
C LYS A 77 -1.86 27.20 0.60
N VAL A 78 -3.15 27.00 0.39
CA VAL A 78 -4.21 27.20 1.41
C VAL A 78 -4.07 26.17 2.53
N ARG A 79 -3.83 24.91 2.18
CA ARG A 79 -3.53 23.79 3.09
C ARG A 79 -2.38 24.13 4.05
N LYS A 80 -1.24 24.60 3.52
CA LYS A 80 -0.04 24.96 4.31
C LYS A 80 -0.28 26.10 5.30
N SER A 81 -1.20 27.01 5.01
CA SER A 81 -1.47 28.18 5.85
C SER A 81 -2.55 27.96 6.91
N SER A 82 -3.31 26.86 6.83
CA SER A 82 -4.37 26.54 7.78
C SER A 82 -4.03 25.33 8.65
N LYS A 83 -3.60 25.59 9.90
CA LYS A 83 -3.38 24.55 10.93
C LYS A 83 -4.62 23.69 11.22
N LEU A 84 -5.82 24.18 10.90
CA LEU A 84 -7.08 23.44 11.06
C LEU A 84 -7.32 22.45 9.92
N ILE A 85 -6.98 22.78 8.67
CA ILE A 85 -7.04 21.85 7.53
C ILE A 85 -6.06 20.70 7.77
N ALA A 86 -4.81 21.00 8.13
CA ALA A 86 -3.80 19.98 8.43
C ALA A 86 -4.12 19.10 9.67
N LYS A 87 -4.93 19.59 10.62
CA LYS A 87 -5.34 18.83 11.82
C LYS A 87 -6.43 17.80 11.52
N PHE A 88 -7.29 18.06 10.52
CA PHE A 88 -8.41 17.19 10.14
C PHE A 88 -8.16 16.38 8.85
N GLU A 89 -7.14 16.73 8.06
CA GLU A 89 -6.58 15.91 6.97
C GLU A 89 -5.70 14.74 7.47
N LYS A 90 -5.67 14.42 8.76
CA LYS A 90 -5.10 13.14 9.15
C LYS A 90 -5.92 12.08 8.42
N PRO A 91 -5.32 11.24 7.55
CA PRO A 91 -6.00 10.06 7.06
C PRO A 91 -6.62 9.40 8.28
N LYS A 92 -7.88 8.95 8.18
CA LYS A 92 -8.42 8.04 9.20
C LYS A 92 -7.32 7.03 9.47
N VAL A 93 -6.94 6.85 10.74
CA VAL A 93 -6.06 5.74 11.08
C VAL A 93 -6.79 4.52 10.58
N LEU A 94 -6.24 3.92 9.51
CA LEU A 94 -6.86 2.79 8.86
C LEU A 94 -7.14 1.76 9.94
N THR A 95 -8.34 1.22 9.92
CA THR A 95 -8.67 0.12 10.82
C THR A 95 -7.63 -0.99 10.63
N PRO A 96 -7.37 -1.82 11.66
CA PRO A 96 -6.48 -2.96 11.50
C PRO A 96 -6.85 -3.87 10.31
N GLU A 97 -8.12 -3.86 9.90
CA GLU A 97 -8.63 -4.57 8.73
C GLU A 97 -8.29 -3.87 7.41
N GLU A 98 -8.46 -2.55 7.32
CA GLU A 98 -8.05 -1.78 6.13
C GLU A 98 -6.53 -1.79 5.93
N LEU A 99 -5.74 -1.74 7.01
CA LEU A 99 -4.27 -1.92 6.94
C LEU A 99 -3.88 -3.30 6.42
N ARG A 100 -4.66 -4.34 6.77
CA ARG A 100 -4.44 -5.69 6.23
C ARG A 100 -4.83 -5.77 4.76
N ILE A 101 -5.92 -5.14 4.35
CA ILE A 101 -6.34 -5.10 2.94
C ILE A 101 -5.27 -4.40 2.10
N GLU A 102 -4.75 -3.26 2.55
CA GLU A 102 -3.67 -2.53 1.90
C GLU A 102 -2.38 -3.36 1.86
N ALA A 103 -1.94 -3.92 2.99
CA ALA A 103 -0.75 -4.78 3.05
C ALA A 103 -0.90 -6.04 2.16
N THR A 104 -2.12 -6.59 2.06
CA THR A 104 -2.42 -7.73 1.18
C THR A 104 -2.37 -7.30 -0.29
N GLN A 105 -2.84 -6.10 -0.62
CA GLN A 105 -2.78 -5.57 -1.98
C GLN A 105 -1.32 -5.25 -2.39
N ASP A 106 -0.55 -4.61 -1.52
CA ASP A 106 0.88 -4.35 -1.73
C ASP A 106 1.67 -5.64 -1.91
N LEU A 107 1.34 -6.67 -1.11
CA LEU A 107 1.87 -8.02 -1.26
C LEU A 107 1.52 -8.61 -2.63
N ARG A 108 0.25 -8.52 -3.06
CA ARG A 108 -0.20 -9.02 -4.37
C ARG A 108 0.52 -8.34 -5.52
N ASP A 109 0.61 -7.01 -5.47
CA ASP A 109 1.26 -6.21 -6.50
C ASP A 109 2.77 -6.51 -6.58
N SER A 110 3.42 -6.66 -5.42
CA SER A 110 4.84 -6.99 -5.33
C SER A 110 5.12 -8.41 -5.80
N LEU A 111 4.27 -9.37 -5.42
CA LEU A 111 4.35 -10.76 -5.90
C LEU A 111 4.11 -10.82 -7.42
N GLY A 112 3.14 -10.10 -7.97
CA GLY A 112 2.90 -10.05 -9.41
C GLY A 112 4.06 -9.44 -10.19
N LYS A 113 4.81 -8.50 -9.60
CA LYS A 113 6.09 -8.02 -10.17
C LYS A 113 7.18 -9.09 -10.10
N ALA A 114 7.28 -9.82 -8.99
CA ALA A 114 8.25 -10.90 -8.81
C ALA A 114 8.01 -12.06 -9.78
N ILE A 115 6.75 -12.48 -9.96
CA ILE A 115 6.33 -13.54 -10.91
C ILE A 115 6.77 -13.18 -12.33
N ARG A 116 6.41 -11.98 -12.81
CA ARG A 116 6.85 -11.50 -14.13
C ARG A 116 8.36 -11.45 -14.27
N ARG A 117 9.06 -11.02 -13.21
CA ARG A 117 10.51 -10.90 -13.21
C ARG A 117 11.19 -12.27 -13.32
N VAL A 118 10.72 -13.25 -12.56
CA VAL A 118 11.27 -14.62 -12.57
C VAL A 118 10.95 -15.31 -13.89
N ALA A 119 9.70 -15.23 -14.37
CA ALA A 119 9.32 -15.81 -15.65
C ALA A 119 10.20 -15.27 -16.80
N ARG A 120 10.45 -13.96 -16.84
CA ARG A 120 11.38 -13.35 -17.80
C ARG A 120 12.80 -13.83 -17.65
N PHE A 121 13.29 -13.96 -16.42
CA PHE A 121 14.66 -14.42 -16.16
C PHE A 121 14.86 -15.88 -16.60
N LEU A 122 13.88 -16.74 -16.36
CA LEU A 122 13.91 -18.14 -16.75
C LEU A 122 13.48 -18.38 -18.21
N SER A 123 13.04 -17.33 -18.91
CA SER A 123 12.46 -17.42 -20.26
C SER A 123 11.27 -18.39 -20.34
N THR A 124 10.45 -18.43 -19.29
CA THR A 124 9.25 -19.27 -19.19
C THR A 124 7.98 -18.44 -19.31
N LYS A 125 6.85 -19.13 -19.54
CA LYS A 125 5.53 -18.51 -19.49
C LYS A 125 5.22 -18.05 -18.06
N GLU A 126 4.55 -16.91 -17.93
CA GLU A 126 4.06 -16.44 -16.64
C GLU A 126 3.04 -17.43 -16.05
N PRO A 127 3.27 -17.95 -14.83
CA PRO A 127 2.35 -18.87 -14.17
C PRO A 127 1.11 -18.12 -13.69
N THR A 128 0.04 -18.87 -13.43
CA THR A 128 -1.16 -18.31 -12.81
C THR A 128 -0.83 -17.76 -11.43
N PHE A 129 -1.41 -16.61 -11.09
CA PHE A 129 -1.26 -16.01 -9.78
C PHE A 129 -1.83 -16.96 -8.70
N PRO A 130 -1.08 -17.26 -7.63
CA PRO A 130 -1.53 -18.23 -6.63
C PRO A 130 -2.49 -17.64 -5.61
N ASP A 131 -3.16 -18.53 -4.88
CA ASP A 131 -3.86 -18.16 -3.66
C ASP A 131 -2.84 -17.83 -2.56
N ILE A 132 -2.99 -16.64 -1.98
CA ILE A 132 -2.10 -16.13 -0.93
C ILE A 132 -2.90 -15.66 0.28
N PHE A 133 -2.39 -15.97 1.46
CA PHE A 133 -2.99 -15.62 2.75
C PHE A 133 -1.95 -15.01 3.69
N VAL A 134 -2.42 -14.22 4.66
CA VAL A 134 -1.56 -13.62 5.69
C VAL A 134 -2.02 -14.14 7.06
N THR A 135 -1.09 -14.64 7.86
CA THR A 135 -1.35 -15.17 9.20
C THR A 135 -0.56 -14.45 10.29
N ARG A 136 -1.12 -14.43 11.49
CA ARG A 136 -0.44 -13.95 12.72
C ARG A 136 0.29 -15.05 13.47
N SER A 137 -0.04 -16.31 13.16
CA SER A 137 0.58 -17.46 13.78
C SER A 137 2.04 -17.55 13.32
N LYS A 138 2.95 -17.82 14.25
CA LYS A 138 4.34 -18.10 13.90
C LYS A 138 4.45 -19.53 13.38
N THR A 139 5.27 -19.69 12.36
CA THR A 139 5.71 -20.98 11.85
C THR A 139 6.58 -21.65 12.92
N GLU A 140 6.17 -22.82 13.43
CA GLU A 140 6.93 -23.49 14.50
C GLU A 140 8.17 -24.25 13.99
N ASN A 141 8.30 -24.47 12.67
CA ASN A 141 9.42 -25.20 12.09
C ASN A 141 10.38 -24.27 11.33
N PRO A 142 11.65 -24.14 11.75
CA PRO A 142 12.62 -23.35 11.02
C PRO A 142 13.49 -24.27 10.16
N MET A 143 13.30 -24.30 8.83
CA MET A 143 14.40 -24.36 7.86
C MET A 143 13.92 -23.83 6.49
N GLN A 144 14.65 -22.85 5.92
CA GLN A 144 14.41 -22.26 4.59
C GLN A 144 13.03 -21.64 4.27
N HIS A 145 12.10 -21.56 5.23
CA HIS A 145 10.75 -21.02 5.03
C HIS A 145 10.62 -19.50 5.22
N PHE A 146 11.42 -18.85 6.07
CA PHE A 146 11.39 -17.37 6.25
C PHE A 146 9.99 -16.78 6.50
N GLY A 147 9.14 -17.46 7.28
CA GLY A 147 7.76 -17.04 7.53
C GLY A 147 6.81 -17.26 6.34
N LEU A 148 7.15 -18.15 5.41
CA LEU A 148 6.29 -18.64 4.34
C LEU A 148 5.96 -20.12 4.54
N GLN A 149 4.68 -20.45 4.61
CA GLN A 149 4.19 -21.83 4.55
C GLN A 149 3.48 -22.08 3.23
N VAL A 150 3.50 -23.33 2.78
CA VAL A 150 2.63 -23.82 1.71
C VAL A 150 1.62 -24.76 2.35
N SER A 151 0.32 -24.47 2.22
CA SER A 151 -0.74 -25.32 2.76
C SER A 151 -0.87 -26.62 1.94
N PRO A 152 -1.49 -27.67 2.49
CA PRO A 152 -1.79 -28.89 1.73
C PRO A 152 -2.64 -28.64 0.47
N ASP A 153 -3.43 -27.56 0.48
CA ASP A 153 -4.25 -27.11 -0.65
C ASP A 153 -3.47 -26.25 -1.67
N PHE A 154 -2.15 -26.15 -1.50
CA PHE A 154 -1.23 -25.38 -2.34
C PHE A 154 -1.42 -23.87 -2.28
N GLU A 155 -1.73 -23.36 -1.09
CA GLU A 155 -1.84 -21.92 -0.84
C GLU A 155 -0.56 -21.40 -0.18
N PHE A 156 -0.14 -20.18 -0.52
CA PHE A 156 1.01 -19.55 0.13
C PHE A 156 0.56 -18.70 1.32
N ILE A 157 0.98 -19.09 2.52
CA ILE A 157 0.64 -18.41 3.76
C ILE A 157 1.87 -17.63 4.26
N PHE A 158 1.75 -16.31 4.32
CA PHE A 158 2.81 -15.40 4.77
C PHE A 158 2.56 -14.99 6.23
N GLU A 159 3.59 -14.99 7.07
CA GLU A 159 3.50 -14.36 8.39
C GLU A 159 3.38 -12.81 8.25
N GLU A 160 2.50 -12.18 9.02
CA GLU A 160 2.27 -10.72 8.94
C GLU A 160 3.55 -9.90 9.24
N ASN A 161 4.42 -10.42 10.11
CA ASN A 161 5.69 -9.77 10.49
C ASN A 161 6.71 -9.71 9.34
N ILE A 162 6.66 -10.62 8.35
CA ILE A 162 7.64 -10.68 7.25
C ILE A 162 7.35 -9.63 6.17
N LEU A 163 6.10 -9.21 6.04
CA LEU A 163 5.66 -8.25 5.01
C LEU A 163 6.32 -6.87 5.18
N SER A 164 6.72 -6.52 6.40
CA SER A 164 7.41 -5.27 6.73
C SER A 164 8.94 -5.36 6.67
N GLN A 165 9.49 -6.55 6.37
CA GLN A 165 10.93 -6.77 6.42
C GLN A 165 11.63 -6.25 5.16
N LYS A 166 12.82 -5.68 5.34
CA LYS A 166 13.66 -5.16 4.23
C LYS A 166 14.14 -6.23 3.23
N TRP A 167 13.88 -7.49 3.53
CA TRP A 167 14.29 -8.66 2.76
C TRP A 167 13.10 -9.42 2.15
N VAL A 168 11.86 -8.91 2.30
CA VAL A 168 10.63 -9.55 1.81
C VAL A 168 10.67 -9.85 0.31
N ASP A 169 11.29 -8.98 -0.49
CA ASP A 169 11.44 -9.18 -1.93
C ASP A 169 12.15 -10.50 -2.28
N GLY A 170 13.06 -10.97 -1.43
CA GLY A 170 13.71 -12.26 -1.61
C GLY A 170 12.76 -13.45 -1.46
N VAL A 171 11.85 -13.37 -0.49
CA VAL A 171 10.76 -14.35 -0.32
C VAL A 171 9.81 -14.31 -1.52
N LEU A 172 9.43 -13.12 -1.99
CA LEU A 172 8.54 -13.00 -3.16
C LEU A 172 9.16 -13.56 -4.43
N ILE A 173 10.46 -13.36 -4.64
CA ILE A 173 11.19 -13.96 -5.76
C ILE A 173 11.26 -15.49 -5.62
N ARG A 174 11.47 -16.01 -4.40
CA ARG A 174 11.39 -17.45 -4.16
C ARG A 174 10.00 -17.99 -4.50
N VAL A 175 8.93 -17.36 -4.02
CA VAL A 175 7.55 -17.80 -4.33
C VAL A 175 7.32 -17.79 -5.84
N ALA A 176 7.74 -16.72 -6.51
CA ALA A 176 7.67 -16.61 -7.97
C ALA A 176 8.43 -17.73 -8.71
N PHE A 177 9.54 -18.22 -8.14
CA PHE A 177 10.27 -19.39 -8.63
C PHE A 177 9.53 -20.70 -8.37
N LEU A 178 9.03 -20.90 -7.16
CA LEU A 178 8.30 -22.13 -6.81
C LEU A 178 7.09 -22.33 -7.73
N LEU A 179 6.39 -21.26 -8.10
CA LEU A 179 5.28 -21.30 -9.06
C LEU A 179 5.64 -21.80 -10.47
N GLN A 180 6.94 -21.84 -10.80
CA GLN A 180 7.43 -22.40 -12.07
C GLN A 180 7.63 -23.91 -11.99
N LEU A 181 7.58 -24.48 -10.78
CA LEU A 181 7.74 -25.90 -10.53
C LEU A 181 6.38 -26.57 -10.40
N GLU A 182 6.36 -27.89 -10.51
CA GLU A 182 5.20 -28.70 -10.15
C GLU A 182 4.85 -28.52 -8.66
N LYS A 183 3.55 -28.58 -8.36
CA LYS A 183 2.99 -28.26 -7.04
C LYS A 183 3.63 -29.07 -5.90
N ASP A 184 3.99 -30.32 -6.16
CA ASP A 184 4.64 -31.22 -5.20
C ASP A 184 6.04 -30.73 -4.74
N HIS A 185 6.64 -29.80 -5.48
CA HIS A 185 7.92 -29.20 -5.13
C HIS A 185 7.81 -27.88 -4.35
N TRP A 186 6.61 -27.32 -4.19
CA TRP A 186 6.45 -25.99 -3.56
C TRP A 186 6.83 -25.98 -2.09
N ALA A 187 6.63 -27.09 -1.38
CA ALA A 187 7.02 -27.26 0.02
C ALA A 187 8.43 -27.86 0.20
N ASN A 188 9.14 -28.17 -0.89
CA ASN A 188 10.45 -28.83 -0.82
C ASN A 188 11.55 -27.84 -0.41
N GLU A 189 12.27 -28.12 0.68
CA GLU A 189 13.34 -27.24 1.19
C GLU A 189 14.49 -27.02 0.18
N SER A 190 14.80 -28.00 -0.66
CA SER A 190 15.79 -27.85 -1.73
C SER A 190 15.33 -26.84 -2.77
N ALA A 191 14.06 -26.91 -3.18
CA ALA A 191 13.48 -25.95 -4.11
C ALA A 191 13.44 -24.55 -3.49
N CYS A 192 13.09 -24.44 -2.21
CA CYS A 192 13.15 -23.20 -1.46
C CYS A 192 14.57 -22.62 -1.43
N SER A 193 15.60 -23.44 -1.20
CA SER A 193 17.01 -23.04 -1.19
C SER A 193 17.48 -22.53 -2.55
N VAL A 194 17.13 -23.22 -3.64
CA VAL A 194 17.41 -22.75 -5.01
C VAL A 194 16.70 -21.42 -5.30
N GLY A 195 15.43 -21.29 -4.90
CA GLY A 195 14.69 -20.03 -5.02
C GLY A 195 15.31 -18.89 -4.21
N ASN A 196 15.89 -19.18 -3.04
CA ASN A 196 16.65 -18.20 -2.27
C ASN A 196 17.93 -17.76 -2.99
N GLY A 197 18.61 -18.69 -3.67
CA GLY A 197 19.76 -18.42 -4.54
C GLY A 197 19.39 -17.55 -5.74
N LEU A 198 18.29 -17.88 -6.43
CA LEU A 198 17.76 -17.06 -7.52
C LEU A 198 17.44 -15.63 -7.06
N ALA A 199 16.89 -15.48 -5.86
CA ALA A 199 16.65 -14.18 -5.27
C ALA A 199 17.95 -13.37 -5.09
N LEU A 200 19.10 -13.98 -4.76
CA LEU A 200 20.38 -13.27 -4.75
C LEU A 200 20.74 -12.74 -6.13
N SER A 201 20.60 -13.56 -7.18
CA SER A 201 20.94 -13.15 -8.55
C SER A 201 20.04 -12.02 -9.07
N LEU A 202 18.78 -11.99 -8.64
CA LEU A 202 17.81 -10.99 -9.08
C LEU A 202 17.82 -9.72 -8.22
N LEU A 203 18.07 -9.78 -6.91
CA LEU A 203 18.00 -8.58 -6.07
C LEU A 203 19.14 -7.60 -6.36
N LYS A 204 18.81 -6.30 -6.35
CA LYS A 204 19.79 -5.21 -6.44
C LYS A 204 20.14 -4.71 -5.03
N LYS A 205 21.27 -4.00 -4.88
CA LYS A 205 21.60 -3.30 -3.63
C LYS A 205 20.56 -2.20 -3.36
N PRO A 206 20.08 -2.01 -2.11
CA PRO A 206 20.51 -2.67 -0.87
C PRO A 206 19.79 -4.00 -0.54
N ALA A 207 18.69 -4.33 -1.21
CA ALA A 207 17.87 -5.52 -0.92
C ALA A 207 18.68 -6.83 -0.96
N TYR A 208 19.63 -6.95 -1.89
CA TYR A 208 20.60 -8.04 -1.96
C TYR A 208 21.29 -8.28 -0.60
N ASN A 209 21.84 -7.22 0.01
CA ASN A 209 22.59 -7.35 1.27
C ASN A 209 21.68 -7.77 2.42
N HIS A 210 20.45 -7.27 2.45
CA HIS A 210 19.47 -7.64 3.47
C HIS A 210 19.07 -9.12 3.36
N TRP A 211 18.79 -9.57 2.14
CA TRP A 211 18.44 -10.96 1.86
C TRP A 211 19.60 -11.92 2.16
N ALA A 212 20.81 -11.64 1.65
CA ALA A 212 22.00 -12.46 1.90
C ALA A 212 22.31 -12.60 3.40
N LYS A 213 22.17 -11.52 4.17
CA LYS A 213 22.39 -11.53 5.62
C LYS A 213 21.35 -12.38 6.34
N GLU A 214 20.07 -12.23 6.01
CA GLU A 214 19.01 -12.99 6.65
C GLU A 214 19.09 -14.48 6.31
N TRP A 215 19.34 -14.82 5.04
CA TRP A 215 19.49 -16.21 4.61
C TRP A 215 20.66 -16.90 5.29
N LYS A 216 21.81 -16.22 5.40
CA LYS A 216 22.96 -16.73 6.15
C LYS A 216 22.65 -16.90 7.64
N LYS A 217 21.89 -15.98 8.23
CA LYS A 217 21.49 -16.07 9.64
C LYS A 217 20.60 -17.27 9.91
N GLN A 218 19.56 -17.49 9.09
CA GLN A 218 18.62 -18.59 9.27
C GLN A 218 19.22 -19.96 8.94
N SER A 219 20.21 -20.01 8.04
CA SER A 219 20.85 -21.28 7.64
C SER A 219 22.05 -21.65 8.51
N LYS A 220 22.48 -20.78 9.43
CA LYS A 220 23.66 -21.02 10.27
C LYS A 220 23.44 -22.25 11.16
N GLY A 221 24.35 -23.21 11.11
CA GLY A 221 24.26 -24.45 11.90
C GLY A 221 23.28 -25.49 11.37
N THR A 222 22.71 -25.26 10.17
CA THR A 222 21.82 -26.19 9.48
C THR A 222 22.53 -26.92 8.34
N ILE A 223 21.92 -27.98 7.81
CA ILE A 223 22.41 -28.69 6.61
C ILE A 223 22.48 -27.79 5.37
N TRP A 224 21.79 -26.64 5.37
CA TRP A 224 21.72 -25.68 4.27
C TRP A 224 22.88 -24.68 4.27
N SER A 225 23.66 -24.58 5.35
CA SER A 225 24.78 -23.62 5.44
C SER A 225 25.78 -23.72 4.28
N PRO A 226 26.17 -24.92 3.79
CA PRO A 226 27.03 -25.04 2.61
C PRO A 226 26.36 -24.50 1.34
N ALA A 227 25.07 -24.76 1.13
CA ALA A 227 24.33 -24.27 -0.03
C ALA A 227 24.29 -22.74 -0.08
N VAL A 228 24.04 -22.08 1.06
CA VAL A 228 24.07 -20.60 1.14
C VAL A 228 25.45 -20.07 0.77
N THR A 229 26.51 -20.72 1.25
CA THR A 229 27.88 -20.30 0.95
C THR A 229 28.17 -20.45 -0.54
N HIS A 230 27.75 -21.56 -1.14
CA HIS A 230 27.93 -21.81 -2.57
C HIS A 230 27.28 -20.70 -3.42
N PHE A 231 25.98 -20.42 -3.20
CA PHE A 231 25.26 -19.38 -3.95
C PHE A 231 25.71 -17.94 -3.68
N GLN A 232 26.42 -17.69 -2.56
CA GLN A 232 26.98 -16.36 -2.27
C GLN A 232 28.33 -16.13 -2.94
N VAL A 233 29.05 -17.21 -3.25
CA VAL A 233 30.41 -17.16 -3.79
C VAL A 233 30.43 -17.35 -5.31
N HIS A 234 29.55 -18.22 -5.82
CA HIS A 234 29.46 -18.60 -7.23
C HIS A 234 28.13 -18.11 -7.84
#